data_AF-A0A3S4NXK5-F1
#
_entry.id   AF-A0A3S4NXK5-F1
#
_cell.length_a   1.000
_cell.length_b   1.000
_cell.length_c   1.000
_cell.angle_alpha   90.00
_cell.angle_beta   90.00
_cell.angle_gamma   90.00
#
_symmetry.space_group_name_H-M   'P 1'
#
loop_
_entity.id
_entity.type
_entity.pdbx_description
1 polymer ?
#
loop_
_entity_poly.entity_id
_entity_poly.type
_entity_poly.pdbx_seq_one_letter_code
_entity_poly.pdbx_strand_id
1 'polypeptide(L)'
;MQQNLASMIDSSRQSGAKVLLLGMQLPPNYGKRYTEAFAEVYGKLADDKKIPLVPFFLEGVGGHPDLMQADGLHPAAGAQGKLLENVWPTLKPLL
;
A
#
# COMPACT_ATOMS: atom_id res chain seq x y z
N MET A 1 -13.08 2.26 -6.45
CA MET A 1 -12.02 2.06 -5.43
C MET A 1 -11.76 3.33 -4.63
N GLN A 2 -11.33 4.44 -5.26
CA GLN A 2 -10.93 5.68 -4.58
C GLN A 2 -11.95 6.17 -3.52
N GLN A 3 -13.24 6.20 -3.88
CA GLN A 3 -14.28 6.65 -2.96
C GLN A 3 -14.40 5.77 -1.71
N ASN A 4 -14.26 4.45 -1.84
CA ASN A 4 -14.30 3.53 -0.70
C ASN A 4 -13.13 3.77 0.25
N LEU A 5 -11.91 3.95 -0.29
CA LEU A 5 -10.73 4.28 0.52
C LEU A 5 -10.90 5.64 1.21
N ALA A 6 -11.40 6.66 0.51
CA ALA A 6 -11.68 7.96 1.09
C ALA A 6 -12.65 7.86 2.27
N SER A 7 -13.74 7.11 2.12
CA SER A 7 -14.72 6.89 3.18
C SER A 7 -14.09 6.17 4.39
N MET A 8 -13.27 5.14 4.18
CA MET A 8 -12.60 4.43 5.28
C MET A 8 -11.60 5.32 6.01
N ILE A 9 -10.86 6.17 5.28
CA ILE A 9 -9.95 7.17 5.88
C ILE A 9 -10.75 8.14 6.76
N ASP A 10 -11.86 8.67 6.24
CA ASP A 10 -12.70 9.62 6.97
C ASP A 10 -13.30 8.99 8.24
N SER A 11 -13.87 7.79 8.13
CA SER A 11 -14.41 7.06 9.28
C SER A 11 -13.35 6.75 10.34
N SER A 12 -12.13 6.37 9.93
CA SER A 12 -11.04 6.10 10.87
C SER A 12 -10.57 7.37 11.59
N ARG A 13 -10.55 8.51 10.90
CA ARG A 13 -10.21 9.79 11.54
C ARG A 13 -11.31 10.28 12.48
N GLN A 14 -12.58 10.04 12.14
CA GLN A 14 -13.72 10.37 12.99
C GLN A 14 -13.71 9.60 14.32
N SER A 15 -13.12 8.40 14.35
CA SER A 15 -12.92 7.64 15.59
C SER A 15 -11.69 8.07 16.40
N GLY A 16 -10.95 9.09 15.94
CA GLY A 16 -9.74 9.59 16.60
C GLY A 16 -8.45 8.86 16.24
N ALA A 17 -8.47 7.95 15.26
CA ALA A 17 -7.28 7.23 14.84
C ALA A 17 -6.37 8.09 13.94
N LYS A 18 -5.04 7.89 14.08
CA LYS A 18 -4.06 8.31 13.06
C LYS A 18 -4.12 7.31 11.91
N VAL A 19 -4.13 7.79 10.68
CA VAL A 19 -4.20 6.94 9.48
C VAL A 19 -2.88 7.00 8.72
N LEU A 20 -2.32 5.84 8.42
CA LEU A 20 -1.25 5.64 7.45
C LEU A 20 -1.83 4.88 6.26
N LEU A 21 -1.70 5.41 5.05
CA LEU A 21 -2.13 4.73 3.84
C LEU A 21 -0.98 3.88 3.27
N LEU A 22 -1.28 2.63 2.93
CA LEU A 22 -0.35 1.74 2.23
C LEU A 22 -0.75 1.63 0.76
N GLY A 23 0.13 2.08 -0.13
CA GLY A 23 -0.06 2.04 -1.57
C GLY A 23 0.14 0.63 -2.13
N MET A 24 -0.62 0.32 -3.18
CA MET A 24 -0.55 -0.96 -3.90
C MET A 24 -0.41 -0.71 -5.40
N GLN A 25 0.20 -1.67 -6.08
CA GLN A 25 0.28 -1.73 -7.54
C GLN A 25 -0.34 -3.04 -8.02
N LEU A 26 -0.80 -3.03 -9.27
CA LEU A 26 -1.33 -4.22 -9.94
C LEU A 26 -0.28 -4.84 -10.85
N PRO A 27 -0.36 -6.16 -11.11
CA PRO A 27 0.54 -6.82 -12.04
C PRO A 27 0.44 -6.23 -13.48
N PRO A 28 1.53 -6.27 -14.28
CA PRO A 28 1.57 -5.64 -15.60
C PRO A 28 0.55 -6.16 -16.62
N ASN A 29 0.01 -7.37 -16.44
CA ASN A 29 -0.97 -7.99 -17.33
C ASN A 29 -2.33 -7.27 -17.37
N TYR A 30 -2.58 -6.32 -16.46
CA TYR A 30 -3.77 -5.45 -16.49
C TYR A 30 -3.63 -4.26 -17.45
N GLY A 31 -2.43 -4.06 -18.02
CA GLY A 31 -2.15 -2.98 -18.97
C GLY A 31 -1.73 -1.68 -18.28
N LYS A 32 -0.70 -1.03 -18.84
CA LYS A 32 -0.02 0.14 -18.26
C LYS A 32 -0.97 1.25 -17.80
N ARG A 33 -1.93 1.63 -18.65
CA ARG A 33 -2.89 2.71 -18.34
C ARG A 33 -3.70 2.41 -17.09
N TYR A 34 -4.11 1.16 -16.89
CA TYR A 34 -4.91 0.78 -15.74
C TYR A 34 -4.04 0.65 -14.48
N THR A 35 -2.85 0.08 -14.58
CA THR A 35 -1.93 -0.06 -13.44
C THR A 35 -1.47 1.30 -12.91
N GLU A 36 -1.15 2.26 -13.79
CA GLU A 36 -0.80 3.64 -13.42
C GLU A 36 -1.97 4.33 -12.74
N ALA A 37 -3.16 4.34 -13.36
CA ALA A 37 -4.35 4.95 -12.78
C ALA A 37 -4.73 4.34 -11.43
N PHE A 38 -4.50 3.04 -11.23
CA PHE A 38 -4.72 2.37 -9.95
C PHE A 38 -3.75 2.86 -8.86
N ALA A 39 -2.45 2.90 -9.17
CA ALA A 39 -1.42 3.32 -8.22
C ALA A 39 -1.56 4.82 -7.84
N GLU A 40 -1.93 5.67 -8.81
CA GLU A 40 -2.13 7.11 -8.60
C GLU A 40 -3.22 7.45 -7.57
N VAL A 41 -4.22 6.58 -7.40
CA VAL A 41 -5.29 6.79 -6.41
C VAL A 41 -4.72 6.93 -5.00
N TYR A 42 -3.70 6.16 -4.65
CA TYR A 42 -3.12 6.19 -3.31
C TYR A 42 -2.40 7.50 -3.02
N GLY A 43 -1.60 7.99 -3.99
CA GLY A 43 -0.95 9.30 -3.92
C GLY A 43 -1.97 10.42 -3.77
N LYS A 44 -2.98 10.45 -4.66
CA LYS A 44 -4.04 11.47 -4.63
C LYS A 44 -4.79 11.48 -3.31
N LEU A 45 -5.16 10.32 -2.76
CA LEU A 45 -5.85 10.25 -1.48
C LEU A 45 -4.99 10.71 -0.31
N ALA A 46 -3.70 10.37 -0.31
CA ALA A 46 -2.77 10.82 0.72
C ALA A 46 -2.66 12.35 0.75
N ASP A 47 -2.53 12.96 -0.42
CA ASP A 47 -2.48 14.42 -0.58
C ASP A 47 -3.81 15.08 -0.19
N ASP A 48 -4.93 14.61 -0.75
CA ASP A 48 -6.28 15.16 -0.51
C ASP A 48 -6.66 15.07 0.97
N LYS A 49 -6.34 13.95 1.64
CA LYS A 49 -6.67 13.72 3.05
C LYS A 49 -5.59 14.20 4.01
N LYS A 50 -4.43 14.62 3.49
CA LYS A 50 -3.24 15.04 4.26
C LYS A 50 -2.81 13.97 5.27
N ILE A 51 -2.62 12.75 4.79
CA ILE A 51 -2.17 11.61 5.59
C ILE A 51 -0.84 11.05 5.06
N PRO A 52 0.01 10.46 5.92
CA PRO A 52 1.21 9.75 5.49
C PRO A 52 0.90 8.59 4.52
N LEU A 53 1.85 8.32 3.63
CA LEU A 53 1.76 7.27 2.60
C LEU A 53 3.04 6.42 2.57
N VAL A 54 2.87 5.10 2.46
CA VAL A 54 3.90 4.19 1.92
C VAL A 54 3.56 3.99 0.43
N PRO A 55 4.37 4.48 -0.53
CA PRO A 55 3.97 4.49 -1.95
C PRO A 55 3.69 3.11 -2.53
N PHE A 56 4.47 2.09 -2.15
CA PHE A 56 4.21 0.71 -2.49
C PHE A 56 4.62 -0.23 -1.35
N PHE A 57 3.65 -0.93 -0.77
CA PHE A 57 3.87 -1.82 0.36
C PHE A 57 4.72 -3.05 0.02
N LEU A 58 4.53 -3.62 -1.18
CA LEU A 58 5.21 -4.84 -1.62
C LEU A 58 6.49 -4.58 -2.43
N GLU A 59 7.08 -3.37 -2.29
CA GLU A 59 8.33 -3.00 -2.95
C GLU A 59 9.44 -4.02 -2.62
N GLY A 60 10.08 -4.56 -3.66
CA GLY A 60 11.12 -5.59 -3.52
C GLY A 60 10.63 -6.97 -3.06
N VAL A 61 9.32 -7.25 -3.07
CA VAL A 61 8.75 -8.57 -2.75
C VAL A 61 8.17 -9.26 -3.98
N GLY A 62 7.34 -8.55 -4.75
CA GLY A 62 6.75 -9.09 -5.97
C GLY A 62 7.81 -9.49 -6.99
N GLY A 63 7.66 -10.66 -7.60
CA GLY A 63 8.60 -11.17 -8.61
C GLY A 63 9.82 -11.92 -8.06
N HIS A 64 9.93 -12.07 -6.73
CA HIS A 64 10.96 -12.87 -6.06
C HIS A 64 10.36 -14.19 -5.56
N PRO A 65 10.58 -15.34 -6.25
CA PRO A 65 9.89 -16.59 -5.92
C PRO A 65 10.12 -17.10 -4.49
N ASP A 66 11.27 -16.81 -3.91
CA ASP A 66 11.64 -17.13 -2.52
C ASP A 66 10.89 -16.28 -1.48
N LEU A 67 10.36 -15.13 -1.90
CA LEU A 67 9.56 -14.22 -1.08
C LEU A 67 8.06 -14.36 -1.33
N MET A 68 7.62 -15.27 -2.19
CA MET A 68 6.21 -15.44 -2.58
C MET A 68 5.68 -16.82 -2.17
N GLN A 69 4.38 -16.90 -1.90
CA GLN A 69 3.66 -18.15 -1.72
C GLN A 69 3.53 -18.89 -3.05
N ALA A 70 3.10 -20.16 -2.99
CA ALA A 70 2.97 -21.03 -4.17
C ALA A 70 2.01 -20.48 -5.25
N ASP A 71 1.11 -19.56 -4.89
CA ASP A 71 0.21 -18.90 -5.82
C ASP A 71 0.86 -17.77 -6.63
N GLY A 72 2.08 -17.34 -6.26
CA GLY A 72 2.78 -16.24 -6.90
C GLY A 72 2.14 -14.86 -6.67
N LEU A 73 1.17 -14.74 -5.76
CA LEU A 73 0.41 -13.53 -5.48
C LEU A 73 0.66 -12.98 -4.08
N HIS A 74 0.81 -13.86 -3.09
CA HIS A 74 0.94 -13.46 -1.69
C HIS A 74 2.38 -13.55 -1.19
N PRO A 75 2.84 -12.63 -0.33
CA PRO A 75 4.14 -12.74 0.32
C PRO A 75 4.25 -13.98 1.19
N ALA A 76 5.39 -14.67 1.14
CA ALA A 76 5.75 -15.76 2.03
C ALA A 76 6.20 -15.25 3.41
N ALA A 77 6.45 -16.18 4.33
CA ALA A 77 6.99 -15.86 5.65
C ALA A 77 8.36 -15.16 5.57
N GLY A 78 9.21 -15.51 4.58
CA GLY A 78 10.51 -14.86 4.38
C GLY A 78 10.40 -13.36 3.99
N ALA A 79 9.28 -12.93 3.42
CA ALA A 79 9.08 -11.55 3.00
C ALA A 79 8.72 -10.59 4.14
N GLN A 80 8.31 -11.09 5.31
CA GLN A 80 7.74 -10.25 6.37
C GLN A 80 8.73 -9.20 6.89
N GLY A 81 10.03 -9.55 6.96
CA GLY A 81 11.08 -8.58 7.31
C GLY A 81 11.16 -7.41 6.31
N LYS A 82 11.05 -7.72 5.01
CA LYS A 82 11.04 -6.70 3.96
C LYS A 82 9.80 -5.81 4.02
N LEU A 83 8.64 -6.39 4.29
CA LEU A 83 7.39 -5.64 4.47
C LEU A 83 7.48 -4.67 5.65
N LEU A 84 8.14 -5.07 6.75
CA LEU A 84 8.43 -4.17 7.86
C LEU A 84 9.34 -3.02 7.43
N GLU A 85 10.45 -3.30 6.74
CA GLU A 85 11.37 -2.26 6.22
C GLU A 85 10.65 -1.22 5.36
N ASN A 86 9.69 -1.65 4.53
CA ASN A 86 8.92 -0.76 3.66
C ASN A 86 7.97 0.17 4.43
N VAL A 87 7.44 -0.28 5.56
CA VAL A 87 6.44 0.47 6.35
C VAL A 87 7.07 1.31 7.47
N TRP A 88 8.14 0.81 8.07
CA TRP A 88 8.71 1.34 9.30
C TRP A 88 9.12 2.82 9.25
N PRO A 89 9.75 3.34 8.18
CA PRO A 89 10.14 4.75 8.09
C PRO A 89 8.96 5.71 8.21
N THR A 90 7.79 5.32 7.71
CA THR A 90 6.58 6.15 7.74
C THR A 90 5.73 5.88 8.98
N LEU A 91 5.71 4.63 9.49
CA LEU A 91 4.94 4.26 10.67
C LEU A 91 5.57 4.77 11.97
N LYS A 92 6.89 4.60 12.14
CA LYS A 92 7.57 4.91 13.41
C LYS A 92 7.34 6.34 13.92
N PRO A 93 7.34 7.40 13.08
CA PRO A 93 7.05 8.76 13.53
C PRO A 93 5.60 9.00 14.00
N LEU A 94 4.68 8.07 13.74
CA LEU A 94 3.26 8.21 14.10
C LEU A 94 2.90 7.62 15.47
N LEU A 95 3.77 6.76 16.01
CA LEU A 95 3.64 6.15 17.33
C LEU A 95 4.12 7.11 18.42
#